data_AF-N4UE05-F1
#
_entry.id   AF-N4UE05-F1
#
_cell.length_a   1.000
_cell.length_b   1.000
_cell.length_c   1.000
_cell.angle_alpha   90.00
_cell.angle_beta   90.00
_cell.angle_gamma   90.00
#
_symmetry.space_group_name_H-M   'P 1'
#
loop_
_entity.id
_entity.type
_entity.pdbx_description
1 polymer ?
#
loop_
_entity_poly.entity_id
_entity_poly.type
_entity_poly.pdbx_seq_one_letter_code
_entity_poly.pdbx_strand_id
1 'polypeptide(L)'
;MAGASFCFVLVADKAVLAGIARNDFVVKALGYDWEGRLEHGGWGWVRLQTGRLLELWEGLLLSQLMDTSKYYSLGFEGPEMNLAAYLWIGDMSMPPLRDCSEAQMVDPSSVSVRPRFRFDHELILDEDAI
;
A
#
# COMPACT_ATOMS: atom_id res chain seq x y z
N MET A 1 14.48 -8.12 -7.50
CA MET A 1 13.22 -8.18 -6.71
C MET A 1 12.47 -6.87 -6.93
N ALA A 2 11.20 -6.91 -7.34
CA ALA A 2 10.39 -5.74 -7.67
C ALA A 2 10.20 -4.75 -6.50
N GLY A 3 10.40 -5.18 -5.26
CA GLY A 3 10.39 -4.30 -4.09
C GLY A 3 11.57 -3.32 -3.99
N ALA A 4 12.64 -3.50 -4.78
CA ALA A 4 13.83 -2.64 -4.75
C ALA A 4 13.78 -1.45 -5.74
N SER A 5 12.74 -1.35 -6.57
CA SER A 5 12.63 -0.32 -7.61
C SER A 5 11.88 0.94 -7.15
N PHE A 6 11.17 0.87 -6.02
CA PHE A 6 10.28 1.94 -5.59
C PHE A 6 10.82 2.63 -4.34
N CYS A 7 11.28 3.86 -4.49
CA CYS A 7 11.63 4.71 -3.36
C CYS A 7 10.35 5.27 -2.72
N PHE A 8 9.76 4.50 -1.80
CA PHE A 8 8.68 4.96 -0.93
C PHE A 8 8.79 4.34 0.48
N VAL A 9 8.15 4.98 1.46
CA VAL A 9 8.04 4.47 2.83
C VAL A 9 6.60 4.53 3.31
N LEU A 10 6.22 3.55 4.14
CA LEU A 10 4.97 3.59 4.89
C LEU A 10 5.22 4.25 6.25
N VAL A 11 4.37 5.20 6.62
CA VAL A 11 4.48 5.99 7.85
C VAL A 11 3.23 5.80 8.69
N ALA A 12 3.45 5.39 9.94
CA ALA A 12 2.42 5.36 10.98
C ALA A 12 2.75 6.42 12.03
N ASP A 13 2.09 7.58 11.94
CA ASP A 13 2.25 8.68 12.88
C ASP A 13 1.20 8.64 14.00
N LYS A 14 1.22 9.64 14.89
CA LYS A 14 0.24 9.75 15.98
C LYS A 14 -1.22 9.71 15.48
N ALA A 15 -1.51 10.31 14.33
CA ALA A 15 -2.87 10.33 13.77
C ALA A 15 -3.30 8.93 13.29
N VAL A 16 -2.41 8.19 12.61
CA VAL A 16 -2.63 6.79 12.22
C VAL A 16 -2.89 5.92 13.44
N LEU A 17 -2.01 5.99 14.45
CA LEU A 17 -2.15 5.18 15.67
C LEU A 17 -3.44 5.50 16.45
N ALA A 18 -3.83 6.77 16.51
CA ALA A 18 -5.10 7.16 17.11
C ALA A 18 -6.32 6.67 16.30
N GLY A 19 -6.19 6.55 14.97
CA GLY A 19 -7.21 5.98 14.09
C GLY A 19 -7.47 4.51 14.40
N ILE A 20 -6.42 3.72 14.61
CA ILE A 20 -6.52 2.28 14.93
C ILE A 20 -7.40 2.06 16.18
N ALA A 21 -7.24 2.88 17.22
CA ALA A 21 -8.06 2.79 18.43
C ALA A 21 -9.56 3.05 18.19
N ARG A 22 -9.92 3.67 17.06
CA ARG A 22 -11.29 3.93 16.63
C ARG A 22 -11.73 3.04 15.47
N ASN A 23 -11.02 1.95 15.20
CA ASN A 23 -11.28 1.07 14.06
C ASN A 23 -11.10 1.74 12.68
N ASP A 24 -10.29 2.81 12.60
CA ASP A 24 -9.90 3.50 11.36
C ASP A 24 -8.48 3.07 10.95
N PHE A 25 -8.41 2.07 10.08
CA PHE A 25 -7.16 1.47 9.62
C PHE A 25 -6.62 2.15 8.37
N VAL A 26 -5.97 3.29 8.57
CA VAL A 26 -5.39 4.11 7.50
C VAL A 26 -3.89 4.25 7.72
N VAL A 27 -3.12 4.23 6.62
CA VAL A 27 -1.67 4.43 6.61
C VAL A 27 -1.32 5.59 5.68
N LYS A 28 -0.15 6.19 5.89
CA LYS A 28 0.43 7.17 4.96
C LYS A 28 1.54 6.49 4.16
N ALA A 29 1.62 6.75 2.86
CA ALA A 29 2.79 6.41 2.06
C ALA A 29 3.44 7.69 1.52
N LEU A 30 4.78 7.74 1.59
CA LEU A 30 5.60 8.84 1.11
C LEU A 30 6.50 8.31 0.00
N GLY A 31 6.31 8.80 -1.22
CA GLY A 31 7.26 8.62 -2.31
C GLY A 31 8.36 9.67 -2.23
N TYR A 32 9.60 9.26 -2.46
CA TYR A 32 10.75 10.17 -2.57
C TYR A 32 11.65 9.73 -3.71
N ASP A 33 12.34 10.65 -4.36
CA ASP A 33 13.40 10.36 -5.33
C ASP A 33 14.67 11.10 -4.92
N TRP A 34 15.76 10.37 -4.71
CA TRP A 34 17.03 10.93 -4.21
C TRP A 34 17.83 11.64 -5.32
N GLU A 35 17.59 11.30 -6.59
CA GLU A 35 18.40 11.74 -7.74
C GLU A 35 18.02 13.12 -8.31
N GLY A 36 17.34 13.97 -7.55
CA GLY A 36 17.30 15.40 -7.85
C GLY A 36 16.60 15.81 -9.15
N ARG A 37 15.84 14.91 -9.80
CA ARG A 37 14.86 15.28 -10.85
C ARG A 37 13.64 15.98 -10.24
N LEU A 38 13.88 17.01 -9.45
CA LEU A 38 12.89 17.90 -8.81
C LEU A 38 12.01 18.61 -9.84
N GLU A 39 12.48 18.70 -11.09
CA GLU A 39 11.78 19.27 -12.24
C GLU A 39 10.49 18.52 -12.62
N HIS A 40 10.25 17.32 -12.07
CA HIS A 40 9.02 16.53 -12.30
C HIS A 40 8.25 16.17 -11.01
N GLY A 41 8.54 16.82 -9.86
CA GLY A 41 7.86 16.51 -8.60
C GLY A 41 8.40 15.23 -7.95
N GLY A 42 9.60 15.31 -7.36
CA GLY A 42 10.33 14.15 -6.79
C GLY A 42 9.91 13.73 -5.37
N TRP A 43 8.73 14.13 -4.90
CA TRP A 43 8.18 13.67 -3.61
C TRP A 43 6.67 13.89 -3.56
N GLY A 44 5.96 13.01 -2.83
CA GLY A 44 4.51 13.05 -2.75
C GLY A 44 3.97 12.14 -1.67
N TRP A 45 2.82 12.52 -1.14
CA TRP A 45 2.14 11.76 -0.09
C TRP A 45 0.92 11.05 -0.63
N VAL A 46 0.48 10.05 0.11
CA VAL A 46 -0.86 9.49 -0.02
C VAL A 46 -1.30 8.98 1.34
N ARG A 47 -2.57 9.13 1.67
CA ARG A 47 -3.19 8.53 2.85
C ARG A 47 -4.24 7.55 2.35
N LEU A 48 -4.16 6.29 2.75
CA LEU A 48 -4.99 5.22 2.21
C LEU A 48 -5.44 4.23 3.28
N GLN A 49 -6.60 3.63 3.07
CA GLN A 49 -7.02 2.48 3.88
C GLN A 49 -6.04 1.33 3.68
N THR A 50 -5.75 0.60 4.76
CA THR A 50 -4.85 -0.58 4.73
C THR A 50 -5.25 -1.59 3.67
N GLY A 51 -6.56 -1.79 3.44
CA GLY A 51 -7.07 -2.66 2.37
C GLY A 51 -6.60 -2.29 0.97
N ARG A 52 -6.24 -1.02 0.73
CA ARG A 52 -5.79 -0.56 -0.59
C ARG A 52 -4.28 -0.65 -0.77
N LEU A 53 -3.54 -1.25 0.17
CA LEU A 53 -2.09 -1.38 0.06
C LEU A 53 -1.68 -2.18 -1.18
N LEU A 54 -2.41 -3.25 -1.51
CA LEU A 54 -2.12 -4.03 -2.71
C LEU A 54 -2.45 -3.26 -4.00
N GLU A 55 -3.51 -2.46 -4.01
CA GLU A 55 -3.85 -1.58 -5.15
C GLU A 55 -2.75 -0.52 -5.34
N LEU A 56 -2.19 0.01 -4.25
CA LEU A 56 -1.04 0.93 -4.32
C LEU A 56 0.19 0.24 -4.90
N TRP A 57 0.50 -0.96 -4.41
CA TRP A 57 1.61 -1.76 -4.93
C TRP A 57 1.48 -2.07 -6.43
N GLU A 58 0.27 -2.41 -6.88
CA GLU A 58 0.00 -2.70 -8.29
C GLU A 58 0.10 -1.44 -9.16
N GLY A 59 -0.42 -0.30 -8.69
CA GLY A 59 -0.27 0.99 -9.37
C GLY A 59 1.20 1.41 -9.52
N LEU A 60 2.01 1.20 -8.48
CA LEU A 60 3.45 1.41 -8.56
C LEU A 60 4.10 0.48 -9.60
N LEU A 61 3.77 -0.81 -9.59
CA LEU A 61 4.28 -1.77 -10.57
C LEU A 61 3.93 -1.38 -12.02
N LEU A 62 2.67 -0.99 -12.25
CA LEU A 62 2.21 -0.54 -13.57
C LEU A 62 2.95 0.73 -14.01
N SER A 63 3.20 1.68 -13.10
CA SER A 63 3.97 2.88 -13.44
C SER A 63 5.38 2.54 -13.93
N GLN A 64 6.02 1.55 -13.31
CA GLN A 64 7.32 1.05 -13.77
C GLN A 64 7.23 0.35 -15.13
N LEU A 65 6.23 -0.54 -15.32
CA LEU A 65 6.07 -1.29 -16.57
C LEU A 65 5.74 -0.38 -17.77
N MET A 66 5.03 0.71 -17.52
CA MET A 66 4.59 1.68 -18.53
C MET A 66 5.56 2.85 -18.72
N ASP A 67 6.69 2.87 -17.97
CA ASP A 67 7.64 3.98 -17.92
C ASP A 67 6.96 5.33 -17.62
N THR A 68 5.99 5.32 -16.71
CA THR A 68 5.27 6.50 -16.23
C THR A 68 5.68 6.88 -14.81
N SER A 69 5.35 8.10 -14.41
CA SER A 69 5.67 8.60 -13.07
C SER A 69 4.82 7.90 -12.00
N LYS A 70 5.49 7.33 -10.99
CA LYS A 70 4.86 6.78 -9.78
C LYS A 70 4.04 7.81 -8.99
N TYR A 71 4.30 9.11 -9.20
CA TYR A 71 3.53 10.20 -8.58
C TYR A 71 2.10 10.32 -9.11
N TYR A 72 1.73 9.55 -10.15
CA TYR A 72 0.33 9.34 -10.48
C TYR A 72 -0.45 8.66 -9.34
N SER A 73 0.16 7.65 -8.69
CA SER A 73 -0.42 6.96 -7.54
C SER A 73 -0.09 7.63 -6.20
N LEU A 74 1.03 8.36 -6.14
CA LEU A 74 1.53 9.10 -4.96
C LEU A 74 1.35 10.62 -5.13
N GLY A 75 0.17 11.05 -5.58
CA GLY A 75 -0.05 12.37 -6.16
C GLY A 75 -0.53 13.47 -5.23
N PHE A 76 -0.53 13.28 -3.90
CA PHE A 76 -0.84 14.42 -3.01
C PHE A 76 0.32 15.42 -3.03
N GLU A 77 0.15 16.47 -3.81
CA GLU A 77 1.04 17.62 -3.88
C GLU A 77 0.67 18.61 -2.77
N GLY A 78 1.41 18.59 -1.67
CA GLY A 78 1.18 19.50 -0.55
C GLY A 78 1.88 19.08 0.74
N PRO A 79 1.85 19.93 1.77
CA PRO A 79 2.40 19.60 3.07
C PRO A 79 1.59 18.46 3.72
N GLU A 80 2.28 17.58 4.45
CA GLU A 80 1.67 16.44 5.16
C GLU A 80 0.46 16.85 6.03
N MET A 81 0.48 18.05 6.61
CA MET A 81 -0.61 18.59 7.43
C MET A 81 -1.97 18.60 6.71
N ASN A 82 -1.97 18.80 5.39
CA ASN A 82 -3.19 18.84 4.59
C ASN A 82 -3.65 17.44 4.15
N LEU A 83 -2.80 16.41 4.32
CA LEU A 83 -3.09 15.03 3.94
C LEU A 83 -4.24 14.43 4.75
N ALA A 84 -4.52 14.95 5.95
CA ALA A 84 -5.64 14.50 6.78
C ALA A 84 -7.00 14.64 6.05
N ALA A 85 -7.14 15.65 5.20
CA ALA A 85 -8.36 15.89 4.41
C ALA A 85 -8.44 15.05 3.13
N TYR A 86 -7.35 14.36 2.76
CA TYR A 86 -7.27 13.59 1.52
C TYR A 86 -7.18 12.10 1.82
N LEU A 87 -8.14 11.33 1.32
CA LEU A 87 -8.10 9.87 1.36
C LEU A 87 -8.01 9.35 -0.08
N TRP A 88 -6.99 8.56 -0.35
CA TRP A 88 -6.81 7.91 -1.63
C TRP A 88 -7.78 6.75 -1.78
N ILE A 89 -8.54 6.82 -2.86
CA ILE A 89 -9.64 5.91 -3.17
C ILE A 89 -9.22 4.79 -4.13
N GLY A 90 -7.92 4.60 -4.34
CA GLY A 90 -7.38 3.65 -5.30
C GLY A 90 -7.45 4.14 -6.74
N ASP A 91 -6.95 3.32 -7.64
CA ASP A 91 -7.17 3.46 -9.08
C ASP A 91 -8.43 2.67 -9.47
N MET A 92 -9.42 3.36 -10.01
CA MET A 92 -10.72 2.78 -10.37
C MET A 92 -10.65 1.80 -11.55
N SER A 93 -9.52 1.76 -12.26
CA SER A 93 -9.25 0.79 -13.32
C SER A 93 -8.73 -0.56 -12.81
N MET A 94 -8.38 -0.65 -11.52
CA MET A 94 -7.76 -1.82 -10.92
C MET A 94 -8.78 -2.77 -10.28
N PRO A 95 -8.50 -4.08 -10.21
CA PRO A 95 -9.33 -5.02 -9.47
C PRO A 95 -9.44 -4.57 -8.00
N PRO A 96 -10.62 -4.70 -7.37
CA PRO A 96 -10.76 -4.37 -5.95
C PRO A 96 -10.02 -5.44 -5.14
N LEU A 97 -8.85 -5.08 -4.60
CA LEU A 97 -8.00 -5.93 -3.76
C LEU A 97 -8.12 -5.60 -2.27
N ARG A 98 -9.15 -4.81 -1.91
CA ARG A 98 -9.40 -4.33 -0.55
C ARG A 98 -9.37 -5.42 0.51
N ASP A 99 -10.11 -6.50 0.26
CA ASP A 99 -10.27 -7.66 1.15
C ASP A 99 -8.96 -8.41 1.44
N CYS A 100 -7.92 -8.17 0.63
CA CYS A 100 -6.66 -8.91 0.72
C CYS A 100 -5.62 -8.24 1.64
N SER A 101 -5.80 -6.96 1.99
CA SER A 101 -4.89 -6.24 2.89
C SER A 101 -5.60 -5.41 3.97
N GLU A 102 -6.92 -5.56 4.11
CA GLU A 102 -7.70 -4.82 5.09
C GLU A 102 -7.39 -5.30 6.50
N ALA A 103 -6.79 -4.40 7.29
CA ALA A 103 -6.63 -4.62 8.71
C ALA A 103 -7.99 -4.50 9.41
N GLN A 104 -8.21 -5.36 10.38
CA GLN A 104 -9.44 -5.44 11.15
C GLN A 104 -9.10 -5.83 12.58
N MET A 105 -9.88 -5.33 13.53
CA MET A 105 -9.83 -5.84 14.90
C MET A 105 -10.22 -7.32 14.89
N VAL A 106 -9.58 -8.12 15.75
CA VAL A 106 -9.96 -9.52 15.91
C VAL A 106 -11.39 -9.57 16.44
N ASP A 107 -12.31 -10.04 15.59
CA ASP A 107 -13.66 -10.40 16.00
C ASP A 107 -13.70 -11.93 16.23
N PRO A 108 -13.88 -12.39 17.48
CA PRO A 108 -13.93 -13.82 17.79
C PRO A 108 -15.13 -14.56 17.17
N SER A 109 -16.11 -13.83 16.62
CA SER A 109 -17.24 -14.38 15.87
C SER A 109 -17.04 -14.34 14.35
N SER A 110 -15.97 -13.72 13.86
CA SER A 110 -15.68 -13.66 12.43
C SER A 110 -15.21 -15.03 11.91
N VAL A 111 -15.95 -15.57 10.94
CA VAL A 111 -15.50 -16.70 10.12
C VAL A 111 -14.61 -16.11 9.04
N SER A 112 -13.32 -16.46 9.04
CA SER A 112 -12.39 -16.06 7.98
C SER A 112 -12.90 -16.56 6.63
N VAL A 113 -13.50 -15.66 5.86
CA VAL A 113 -13.78 -15.89 4.44
C VAL A 113 -12.41 -15.90 3.77
N ARG A 114 -12.04 -17.05 3.19
CA ARG A 114 -10.72 -17.27 2.57
C ARG A 114 -10.32 -16.04 1.73
N PRO A 115 -9.13 -15.45 1.95
CA PRO A 115 -8.63 -14.44 1.04
C PRO A 115 -8.48 -15.04 -0.36
N ARG A 116 -8.70 -14.22 -1.40
CA ARG A 116 -8.54 -14.63 -2.81
C ARG A 116 -7.13 -15.18 -3.12
N PHE A 117 -6.15 -14.84 -2.28
CA PHE A 117 -4.79 -15.38 -2.35
C PHE A 117 -4.67 -16.68 -1.55
N ARG A 118 -4.39 -17.77 -2.25
CA ARG A 118 -3.75 -18.93 -1.64
C ARG A 118 -2.25 -18.62 -1.58
N PHE A 119 -1.65 -18.74 -0.39
CA PHE A 119 -0.21 -18.93 -0.33
C PHE A 119 0.07 -20.30 -0.89
N ASP A 120 0.71 -20.37 -2.06
CA ASP A 120 1.35 -21.60 -2.52
C ASP A 120 2.55 -21.83 -1.60
N HIS A 121 2.31 -22.47 -0.46
CA HIS A 121 3.38 -23.17 0.22
C HIS A 121 3.70 -24.36 -0.68
N GLU A 122 4.68 -24.19 -1.57
CA GLU A 122 5.35 -25.33 -2.16
C GLU A 122 5.81 -26.20 -0.98
N LEU A 123 5.23 -27.39 -0.93
CA LEU A 123 5.66 -28.46 -0.05
C LEU A 123 7.14 -28.70 -0.37
N ILE A 124 8.03 -28.15 0.46
CA ILE A 124 9.36 -28.72 0.62
C ILE A 124 9.09 -30.09 1.26
N LEU A 125 8.86 -31.09 0.42
CA LEU A 125 9.00 -32.47 0.82
C LEU A 125 10.48 -32.61 1.18
N ASP A 126 10.71 -32.90 2.45
CA ASP A 126 12.01 -33.30 2.96
C ASP A 126 12.42 -34.57 2.17
N GLU A 127 13.29 -34.41 1.18
CA GLU A 127 13.83 -35.51 0.36
C GLU A 127 14.97 -36.28 1.06
N ASP A 128 15.14 -36.13 2.38
CA ASP A 128 16.17 -36.85 3.15
C ASP A 128 15.56 -37.78 4.23
N ALA A 129 14.59 -38.60 3.82
CA ALA A 129 14.13 -39.72 4.63
C ALA A 129 14.05 -41.03 3.85
N ILE A 130 15.18 -41.50 3.29
CA ILE A 130 15.55 -42.94 3.23
C ILE A 130 17.06 -43.09 3.36
#